data_AF-A0A5V8CKM1-F1
#
_entry.id   AF-A0A5V8CKM1-F1
#
_cell.length_a   1.000
_cell.length_b   1.000
_cell.length_c   1.000
_cell.angle_alpha   90.00
_cell.angle_beta   90.00
_cell.angle_gamma   90.00
#
_symmetry.space_group_name_H-M   'P 1'
#
loop_
_entity.id
_entity.type
_entity.pdbx_description
1 polymer ?
#
loop_
_entity_poly.entity_id
_entity_poly.type
_entity_poly.pdbx_seq_one_letter_code
_entity_poly.pdbx_strand_id
1 'polypeptide(L)'
;MTDNEKRKLYRAWAENICALKPFPADCRGLTCGATTRKGTPCKITALFASGRCKLHGGMSTGAKTAEGKARQLEGYRRWREKQLQTDSEADGS
;
A
#
# COMPACT_ATOMS: atom_id res chain seq x y z
N MET A 1 -0.50 8.88 -16.92
CA MET A 1 0.00 8.67 -15.54
C MET A 1 -0.40 7.28 -15.07
N THR A 2 0.58 6.45 -14.72
CA THR A 2 0.43 5.13 -14.11
C THR A 2 -0.23 5.20 -12.73
N ASP A 3 -0.78 4.09 -12.23
CA ASP A 3 -1.39 4.04 -10.88
C ASP A 3 -0.37 4.43 -9.78
N ASN A 4 0.90 4.02 -9.94
CA ASN A 4 1.96 4.37 -9.01
C ASN A 4 2.23 5.88 -8.98
N GLU A 5 2.29 6.52 -10.14
CA GLU A 5 2.46 7.97 -10.23
C GLU A 5 1.26 8.71 -9.62
N LYS A 6 0.02 8.29 -9.91
CA LYS A 6 -1.19 8.85 -9.29
C LYS A 6 -1.16 8.73 -7.76
N ARG A 7 -0.66 7.61 -7.24
CA ARG A 7 -0.49 7.40 -5.79
C ARG A 7 0.55 8.32 -5.17
N LYS A 8 1.70 8.51 -5.84
CA LYS A 8 2.73 9.46 -5.39
C LYS A 8 2.16 10.87 -5.34
N LEU A 9 1.44 11.28 -6.39
CA LEU A 9 0.77 12.59 -6.46
C LEU A 9 -0.26 12.77 -5.34
N TYR A 10 -1.12 11.76 -5.13
CA TYR A 10 -2.13 11.79 -4.07
C TYR A 10 -1.49 11.95 -2.68
N ARG A 11 -0.41 11.20 -2.38
CA ARG A 11 0.30 11.29 -1.09
C ARG A 11 0.90 12.67 -0.88
N ALA A 12 1.61 13.19 -1.89
CA ALA A 12 2.21 14.52 -1.82
C ALA A 12 1.16 15.63 -1.61
N TRP A 13 -0.01 15.51 -2.24
CA TRP A 13 -1.14 16.40 -1.99
C TRP A 13 -1.70 16.24 -0.56
N ALA A 14 -1.91 15.00 -0.11
CA ALA A 14 -2.52 14.71 1.19
C ALA A 14 -1.63 15.12 2.38
N GLU A 15 -0.31 15.03 2.24
CA GLU A 15 0.66 15.52 3.24
C GLU A 15 0.65 17.05 3.39
N ASN A 16 0.15 17.76 2.37
CA ASN A 16 0.16 19.22 2.29
C ASN A 16 -1.25 19.81 2.17
N ILE A 17 -2.26 19.18 2.79
CA ILE A 17 -3.66 19.66 2.74
C ILE A 17 -3.79 21.10 3.26
N CYS A 18 -2.97 21.51 4.23
CA CYS A 18 -2.96 22.87 4.77
C CYS A 18 -2.48 23.94 3.78
N ALA A 19 -1.82 23.58 2.68
CA ALA A 19 -1.30 24.54 1.70
C ALA A 19 -2.36 25.05 0.70
N LEU A 20 -3.65 24.79 0.96
CA LEU A 20 -4.79 25.18 0.09
C LEU A 20 -4.63 24.71 -1.36
N LYS A 21 -3.84 23.67 -1.60
CA LYS A 21 -3.64 23.13 -2.95
C LYS A 21 -4.93 22.47 -3.43
N PRO A 22 -5.42 22.80 -4.65
CA PRO A 22 -6.60 22.16 -5.18
C PRO A 22 -6.37 20.65 -5.34
N PHE A 23 -7.45 19.88 -5.24
CA PHE A 23 -7.38 18.44 -5.42
C PHE A 23 -6.89 18.10 -6.84
N PRO A 24 -5.85 17.24 -7.01
CA PRO A 24 -5.31 16.93 -8.32
C PRO A 24 -6.33 16.20 -9.20
N ALA A 25 -6.57 16.71 -10.41
CA ALA A 25 -7.54 16.13 -11.34
C ALA A 25 -7.22 14.66 -11.70
N ASP A 26 -5.93 14.33 -11.84
CA ASP A 26 -5.46 12.97 -12.14
C ASP A 26 -5.76 11.94 -11.04
N CYS A 27 -5.99 12.42 -9.81
CA CYS A 27 -6.34 11.59 -8.66
C CYS A 27 -7.86 11.40 -8.52
N ARG A 28 -8.70 12.01 -9.36
CA ARG A 28 -10.16 11.78 -9.34
C ARG A 28 -10.45 10.30 -9.62
N GLY A 29 -11.27 9.71 -8.76
CA GLY A 29 -11.62 8.28 -8.85
C GLY A 29 -10.50 7.33 -8.42
N LEU A 30 -9.40 7.82 -7.82
CA LEU A 30 -8.34 6.94 -7.31
C LEU A 30 -8.93 5.96 -6.29
N THR A 31 -8.67 4.67 -6.50
CA THR A 31 -9.12 3.60 -5.60
C THR A 31 -7.98 3.11 -4.72
N CYS A 32 -8.35 2.42 -3.64
CA CYS A 32 -7.40 1.87 -2.70
C CYS A 32 -6.42 0.93 -3.40
N GLY A 33 -6.86 0.08 -4.34
CA GLY A 33 -6.02 -0.76 -5.19
C GLY A 33 -5.16 -1.80 -4.46
N ALA A 34 -5.33 -2.00 -3.15
CA ALA A 34 -4.70 -3.11 -2.44
C ALA A 34 -5.37 -4.43 -2.83
N THR A 35 -4.59 -5.51 -2.91
CA THR A 35 -5.14 -6.84 -3.20
C THR A 35 -6.02 -7.29 -2.04
N THR A 36 -7.27 -7.60 -2.34
CA THR A 36 -8.22 -8.13 -1.35
C THR A 36 -7.96 -9.61 -1.10
N ARG A 37 -8.62 -10.17 -0.07
CA ARG A 37 -8.59 -11.62 0.20
C ARG A 37 -9.06 -12.48 -0.99
N LYS A 38 -9.85 -11.92 -1.93
CA LYS A 38 -10.31 -12.59 -3.14
C LYS A 38 -9.33 -12.47 -4.32
N GLY A 39 -8.13 -11.91 -4.11
CA GLY A 39 -7.13 -11.68 -5.16
C GLY A 39 -7.43 -10.50 -6.09
N THR A 40 -8.53 -9.77 -5.88
CA THR A 40 -8.92 -8.63 -6.73
C THR A 40 -8.54 -7.29 -6.11
N PRO A 41 -8.30 -6.23 -6.91
CA PRO A 41 -7.98 -4.89 -6.38
C PRO A 41 -9.13 -4.25 -5.59
N CYS A 42 -8.81 -3.62 -4.46
CA CYS A 42 -9.78 -2.91 -3.63
C CYS A 42 -10.32 -1.66 -4.32
N LYS A 43 -11.65 -1.55 -4.45
CA LYS A 43 -12.35 -0.46 -5.16
C LYS A 43 -12.75 0.73 -4.28
N ILE A 44 -12.45 0.73 -2.97
CA ILE A 44 -12.82 1.83 -2.06
C ILE A 44 -12.10 3.12 -2.48
N THR A 45 -12.83 4.23 -2.58
CA THR A 45 -12.32 5.57 -2.94
C THR A 45 -12.14 6.51 -1.74
N ALA A 46 -12.66 6.14 -0.57
CA ALA A 46 -12.38 6.83 0.69
C ALA A 46 -10.96 6.49 1.16
N LEU A 47 -10.00 7.32 0.76
CA LEU A 47 -8.57 7.15 1.02
C LEU A 47 -8.08 8.10 2.12
N PHE A 48 -7.12 7.61 2.90
CA PHE A 48 -6.35 8.40 3.86
C PHE A 48 -5.05 8.87 3.20
N ALA A 49 -4.30 9.76 3.87
CA ALA A 49 -3.05 10.33 3.33
C ALA A 49 -2.03 9.28 2.83
N SER A 50 -2.04 8.06 3.38
CA SER A 50 -1.23 6.94 2.89
C SER A 50 -1.59 6.44 1.47
N GLY A 51 -2.70 6.92 0.90
CA GLY A 51 -3.26 6.51 -0.38
C GLY A 51 -4.01 5.17 -0.33
N ARG A 52 -4.37 4.69 0.87
CA ARG A 52 -5.11 3.44 1.09
C ARG A 52 -6.35 3.69 1.96
N CYS A 53 -7.31 2.78 1.90
CA CYS A 53 -8.54 2.86 2.70
C CYS A 53 -8.34 2.31 4.12
N LYS A 54 -9.33 2.53 5.00
CA LYS A 54 -9.29 2.08 6.41
C LYS A 54 -8.97 0.58 6.58
N LEU A 55 -9.41 -0.25 5.64
CA LEU A 55 -9.25 -1.71 5.71
C LEU A 55 -7.86 -2.19 5.25
N HIS A 56 -7.12 -1.36 4.52
CA HIS A 56 -5.83 -1.73 3.92
C HIS A 56 -4.72 -0.78 4.38
N GLY A 57 -4.71 -0.45 5.66
CA GLY A 57 -3.65 0.35 6.28
C GLY A 57 -3.78 1.86 6.09
N GLY A 58 -4.94 2.36 5.64
CA GLY A 58 -5.21 3.78 5.47
C GLY A 58 -4.86 4.62 6.71
N MET A 59 -5.28 4.13 7.88
CA MET A 59 -5.06 4.76 9.18
C MET A 59 -3.74 4.32 9.85
N SER A 60 -2.98 3.41 9.24
CA SER A 60 -1.73 2.94 9.83
C SER A 60 -0.66 4.02 9.72
N THR A 61 0.09 4.23 10.80
CA THR A 61 1.24 5.13 10.82
C THR A 61 2.57 4.42 10.59
N GLY A 62 2.52 3.10 10.33
CA GLY A 62 3.71 2.25 10.21
C GLY A 62 4.43 2.04 11.54
N ALA A 63 5.51 1.25 11.51
CA ALA A 63 6.38 1.08 12.66
C ALA A 63 7.25 2.33 12.87
N LYS A 64 7.12 2.93 14.06
CA LYS A 64 7.87 4.16 14.40
C LYS A 64 9.21 3.89 15.10
N THR A 65 9.34 2.74 15.77
CA THR A 65 10.57 2.38 16.51
C THR A 65 11.47 1.46 15.69
N ALA A 66 12.76 1.39 16.07
CA ALA A 66 13.74 0.52 15.41
C ALA A 66 13.34 -0.96 15.57
N GLU A 67 12.90 -1.36 16.75
CA GLU A 67 12.46 -2.73 17.06
C GLU A 67 11.22 -3.09 16.25
N GLY A 68 10.27 -2.17 16.11
CA GLY A 68 9.07 -2.37 15.31
C GLY A 68 9.39 -2.58 13.83
N LYS A 69 10.32 -1.79 13.29
CA LYS A 69 10.80 -1.93 11.90
C LYS A 69 11.54 -3.25 11.70
N ALA A 70 12.39 -3.65 12.65
CA ALA A 70 13.12 -4.92 12.62
C ALA A 70 12.15 -6.12 12.59
N ARG A 71 11.12 -6.10 13.45
CA ARG A 71 10.09 -7.14 13.49
C ARG A 71 9.32 -7.25 12.17
N GLN A 72 8.96 -6.13 11.57
CA GLN A 72 8.30 -6.12 10.25
C GLN A 72 9.19 -6.71 9.16
N LEU A 73 10.47 -6.34 9.14
CA LEU A 73 11.44 -6.85 8.17
C LEU A 73 11.65 -8.36 8.33
N GLU A 74 11.78 -8.84 9.56
CA GLU A 74 11.91 -10.27 9.86
C GLU A 74 10.66 -11.06 9.40
N GLY A 75 9.46 -10.53 9.67
CA GLY A 75 8.21 -11.11 9.16
C GLY A 75 8.18 -11.21 7.64
N TYR A 76 8.62 -10.15 6.94
CA TYR A 76 8.72 -10.15 5.48
C TYR A 76 9.73 -11.18 4.94
N ARG A 77 10.89 -11.32 5.58
CA ARG A 77 11.91 -12.32 5.21
C ARG A 77 11.36 -13.75 5.29
N ARG A 78 10.73 -14.10 6.43
CA ARG A 78 10.09 -15.41 6.61
C ARG A 78 9.01 -15.69 5.58
N TRP A 79 8.18 -14.69 5.26
CA TRP A 79 7.17 -14.83 4.20
C TRP A 79 7.83 -15.10 2.83
N ARG A 80 8.87 -14.35 2.47
CA ARG A 80 9.59 -14.51 1.20
C ARG A 80 10.24 -15.89 1.07
N GLU A 81 10.94 -16.34 2.11
CA GLU A 81 11.56 -17.68 2.14
C GLU A 81 10.54 -18.79 1.88
N LYS A 82 9.37 -18.68 2.51
CA LYS A 82 8.27 -19.63 2.29
C LYS A 82 7.77 -19.62 0.83
N GLN A 83 7.72 -18.46 0.17
CA GLN A 83 7.33 -18.40 -1.25
C GLN A 83 8.37 -19.07 -2.15
N LEU A 84 9.67 -18.84 -1.92
CA LEU A 84 10.73 -19.49 -2.70
C LEU A 84 10.71 -21.01 -2.56
N GLN A 85 10.41 -21.52 -1.36
CA GLN A 85 10.25 -22.95 -1.13
C GLN A 85 9.08 -23.53 -1.94
N THR A 86 7.90 -22.88 -1.89
CA THR A 86 6.73 -23.33 -2.67
C THR A 86 6.96 -23.30 -4.17
N ASP A 87 7.71 -22.32 -4.67
CA ASP A 87 8.06 -22.22 -6.08
C ASP A 87 9.03 -23.35 -6.49
N SER A 88 10.02 -23.67 -5.65
CA SER A 88 10.96 -24.76 -5.90
C SER A 88 10.33 -26.16 -5.87
N GLU A 89 9.30 -26.36 -5.06
CA GLU A 89 8.53 -27.62 -5.00
C GLU A 89 7.61 -27.79 -6.23
N ALA A 90 7.12 -26.68 -6.78
CA ALA A 90 6.29 -26.66 -7.99
C ALA A 90 7.09 -26.93 -9.27
N ASP A 91 8.34 -26.47 -9.35
CA ASP A 91 9.22 -26.70 -10.52
C ASP A 91 9.85 -28.11 -10.53
N GLY A 92 9.83 -28.82 -9.40
CA GLY A 92 10.36 -30.18 -9.25
C GLY A 92 9.33 -31.32 -9.39
N SER A 93 8.06 -30.99 -9.69
CA SER A 93 6.94 -31.93 -9.85
C SER A 93 6.48 -32.06 -11.30
#